data_AF-A0A1U7NX05-F1
#
_entry.id   AF-A0A1U7NX05-F1
#
_cell.length_a   1.000
_cell.length_b   1.000
_cell.length_c   1.000
_cell.angle_alpha   90.00
_cell.angle_beta   90.00
_cell.angle_gamma   90.00
#
_symmetry.space_group_name_H-M   'P 1'
#
loop_
_entity.id
_entity.type
_entity.pdbx_description
1 polymer ?
#
loop_
_entity_poly.entity_id
_entity_poly.type
_entity_poly.pdbx_seq_one_letter_code
_entity_poly.pdbx_strand_id
1 'polypeptide(L)'
;MFKRSLPLLSLCALTLTLAACAPAQTVPLPDPASFRAAPGDVAQKVDGVGDLGRWMITKNLENATWLGEKVGGRTLREPINVVMIDPIAKTPEDATRRMQDAMNKAGYGPKNMHSDGYYGFLNGELRGQFPQGKGLAFSDGPWYDANNHGRVFGPFEMSGKTIFIASFSRENFRWLPTPGHPYSSFQVAREDLSKQLAAKTVYKPQGYLNLDSAINSPTETTGDHDGRALLLVAQE
;
A
#
# COMPACT_ATOMS: atom_id res chain seq x y z
N MET A 1 2.57 67.38 -50.82
CA MET A 1 3.84 66.62 -50.86
C MET A 1 4.07 65.95 -49.51
N PHE A 2 3.69 64.68 -49.37
CA PHE A 2 3.81 63.92 -48.12
C PHE A 2 5.25 63.37 -47.97
N LYS A 3 6.00 63.83 -46.96
CA LYS A 3 7.28 63.21 -46.56
C LYS A 3 6.97 62.03 -45.64
N ARG A 4 7.21 60.82 -46.12
CA ARG A 4 7.20 59.58 -45.33
C ARG A 4 8.52 59.46 -44.58
N SER A 5 8.45 59.37 -43.26
CA SER A 5 9.58 59.07 -42.38
C SER A 5 9.47 57.59 -41.99
N LEU A 6 10.45 56.77 -42.33
CA LEU A 6 10.55 55.39 -41.84
C LEU A 6 11.09 55.39 -40.40
N PRO A 7 10.54 54.60 -39.46
CA PRO A 7 11.22 54.31 -38.21
C PRO A 7 12.23 53.16 -38.41
N LEU A 8 13.43 53.33 -37.87
CA LEU A 8 14.42 52.27 -37.70
C LEU A 8 13.88 51.22 -36.73
N LEU A 9 13.82 49.96 -37.16
CA LEU A 9 13.68 48.81 -36.27
C LEU A 9 15.03 48.52 -35.60
N SER A 10 15.09 48.71 -34.28
CA SER A 10 16.22 48.31 -33.46
C SER A 10 16.13 46.80 -33.17
N LEU A 11 17.10 46.03 -33.64
CA LEU A 11 17.25 44.61 -33.33
C LEU A 11 17.70 44.48 -31.86
N CYS A 12 16.76 44.21 -30.94
CA CYS A 12 17.09 43.69 -29.62
C CYS A 12 17.45 42.20 -29.76
N ALA A 13 18.74 41.87 -29.64
CA ALA A 13 19.21 40.51 -29.50
C ALA A 13 18.80 39.97 -28.12
N LEU A 14 17.72 39.17 -28.08
CA LEU A 14 17.32 38.42 -26.89
C LEU A 14 18.32 37.26 -26.72
N THR A 15 19.22 37.38 -25.76
CA THR A 15 20.08 36.28 -25.31
C THR A 15 19.21 35.30 -24.50
N LEU A 16 18.84 34.17 -25.11
CA LEU A 16 18.29 33.04 -24.38
C LEU A 16 19.37 32.51 -23.42
N THR A 17 19.27 32.85 -22.14
CA THR A 17 19.96 32.10 -21.08
C THR A 17 19.28 30.74 -20.98
N LEU A 18 19.91 29.71 -21.56
CA LEU A 18 19.64 28.32 -21.24
C LEU A 18 19.87 28.14 -19.75
N ALA A 19 18.80 28.09 -18.95
CA ALA A 19 18.87 27.61 -17.59
C ALA A 19 19.33 26.14 -17.67
N ALA A 20 20.60 25.90 -17.35
CA ALA A 20 21.11 24.55 -17.21
C ALA A 20 20.28 23.85 -16.14
N CYS A 21 19.48 22.85 -16.55
CA CYS A 21 18.82 21.94 -15.62
C CYS A 21 19.92 21.29 -14.77
N ALA A 22 20.01 21.67 -13.49
CA ALA A 22 20.76 20.89 -12.54
C ALA A 22 20.18 19.46 -12.54
N PRO A 23 21.00 18.41 -12.63
CA PRO A 23 20.50 17.05 -12.49
C PRO A 23 19.84 16.94 -11.12
N ALA A 24 18.58 16.51 -11.09
CA ALA A 24 17.89 16.21 -9.85
C ALA A 24 18.73 15.18 -9.09
N GLN A 25 19.34 15.58 -7.97
CA GLN A 25 20.01 14.65 -7.08
C GLN A 25 18.94 13.73 -6.49
N THR A 26 18.79 12.54 -7.07
CA THR A 26 17.99 11.47 -6.48
C THR A 26 18.73 11.01 -5.22
N VAL A 27 18.26 11.45 -4.06
CA VAL A 27 18.70 10.89 -2.78
C VAL A 27 18.49 9.37 -2.85
N PRO A 28 19.53 8.54 -2.62
CA PRO A 28 19.38 7.10 -2.61
C PRO A 28 18.33 6.66 -1.58
N LEU A 29 17.51 5.66 -1.92
CA LEU A 29 16.61 5.07 -0.94
C LEU A 29 17.42 4.38 0.17
N PRO A 30 16.95 4.42 1.43
CA PRO A 30 17.59 3.72 2.52
C PRO A 30 17.57 2.20 2.31
N ASP A 31 18.55 1.50 2.87
CA ASP A 31 18.61 0.04 2.86
C ASP A 31 17.49 -0.54 3.75
N PRO A 32 16.57 -1.38 3.24
CA PRO A 32 15.54 -2.02 4.05
C PRO A 32 16.07 -2.79 5.27
N ALA A 33 17.30 -3.30 5.23
CA ALA A 33 17.93 -3.96 6.38
C ALA A 33 18.21 -2.99 7.55
N SER A 34 18.20 -1.68 7.31
CA SER A 34 18.35 -0.65 8.33
C SER A 34 17.06 -0.35 9.11
N PHE A 35 15.90 -0.82 8.63
CA PHE A 35 14.62 -0.54 9.29
C PHE A 35 14.60 -1.12 10.70
N ARG A 36 14.12 -0.31 11.65
CA ARG A 36 13.82 -0.74 13.02
C ARG A 36 12.44 -0.20 13.36
N ALA A 37 11.51 -1.12 13.68
CA ALA A 37 10.19 -0.73 14.13
C ALA A 37 10.28 0.07 15.43
N ALA A 38 9.50 1.14 15.55
CA ALA A 38 9.48 1.94 16.76
C ALA A 38 8.82 1.16 17.92
N PRO A 39 9.11 1.52 19.18
CA PRO A 39 8.37 0.97 20.32
C PRO A 39 6.86 1.19 20.14
N GLY A 40 6.08 0.10 20.25
CA GLY A 40 4.64 0.14 20.05
C GLY A 40 4.16 -0.08 18.61
N ASP A 41 5.05 -0.16 17.62
CA ASP A 41 4.68 -0.45 16.23
C ASP A 41 4.61 -1.94 15.91
N VAL A 42 4.88 -2.81 16.89
CA VAL A 42 4.90 -4.26 16.73
C VAL A 42 3.97 -4.90 17.75
N ALA A 43 3.00 -5.65 17.27
CA ALA A 43 2.22 -6.58 18.09
C ALA A 43 3.10 -7.80 18.39
N GLN A 44 3.40 -8.02 19.68
CA GLN A 44 4.32 -9.06 20.13
C GLN A 44 3.60 -10.40 20.23
N LYS A 45 4.27 -11.48 19.83
CA LYS A 45 3.83 -12.87 20.05
C LYS A 45 2.38 -13.13 19.58
N VAL A 46 2.01 -12.61 18.42
CA VAL A 46 0.72 -12.89 17.79
C VAL A 46 0.63 -14.39 17.54
N ASP A 47 -0.44 -15.03 18.04
CA ASP A 47 -0.58 -16.49 18.00
C ASP A 47 -0.49 -17.03 16.57
N GLY A 48 0.36 -18.04 16.37
CA GLY A 48 0.63 -18.63 15.07
C GLY A 48 1.36 -17.75 14.05
N VAL A 49 1.78 -16.53 14.40
CA VAL A 49 2.38 -15.55 13.47
C VAL A 49 3.71 -14.96 13.98
N GLY A 50 3.83 -14.67 15.28
CA GLY A 50 5.01 -14.03 15.88
C GLY A 50 4.89 -12.51 16.02
N ASP A 51 6.00 -11.80 15.89
CA ASP A 51 6.09 -10.36 16.11
C ASP A 51 5.72 -9.59 14.84
N LEU A 52 4.48 -9.12 14.78
CA LEU A 52 3.87 -8.53 13.59
C LEU A 52 3.90 -7.00 13.63
N GLY A 53 4.47 -6.38 12.59
CA GLY A 53 4.40 -4.94 12.39
C GLY A 53 2.96 -4.47 12.17
N ARG A 54 2.57 -3.38 12.82
CA ARG A 54 1.22 -2.82 12.76
C ARG A 54 0.95 -2.05 11.48
N TRP A 55 1.99 -1.57 10.79
CA TRP A 55 1.88 -0.60 9.70
C TRP A 55 2.47 -1.13 8.40
N MET A 56 1.90 -0.68 7.28
CA MET A 56 2.62 -0.70 6.01
C MET A 56 3.77 0.31 6.06
N ILE A 57 4.92 -0.05 5.50
CA ILE A 57 6.15 0.74 5.52
C ILE A 57 6.45 1.28 4.11
N THR A 58 6.76 2.56 3.99
CA THR A 58 7.10 3.21 2.72
C THR A 58 8.51 2.83 2.24
N LYS A 59 8.82 3.15 0.97
CA LYS A 59 10.19 3.04 0.43
C LYS A 59 11.25 3.86 1.16
N ASN A 60 10.82 4.85 1.96
CA ASN A 60 11.70 5.66 2.80
C ASN A 60 11.81 5.10 4.22
N LEU A 61 11.26 3.90 4.47
CA LEU A 61 11.27 3.21 5.78
C LEU A 61 10.51 3.94 6.88
N GLU A 62 9.43 4.62 6.49
CA GLU A 62 8.50 5.29 7.39
C GLU A 62 7.16 4.54 7.43
N ASN A 63 6.43 4.66 8.54
CA ASN A 63 5.04 4.18 8.61
C ASN A 63 4.19 4.94 7.58
N ALA A 64 3.48 4.21 6.72
CA ALA A 64 2.72 4.79 5.63
C ALA A 64 1.50 5.60 6.12
N THR A 65 1.17 6.64 5.36
CA THR A 65 0.18 7.66 5.76
C THR A 65 -0.92 7.90 4.72
N TRP A 66 -1.19 6.91 3.88
CA TRP A 66 -2.12 7.01 2.75
C TRP A 66 -1.84 8.22 1.88
N LEU A 67 -0.57 8.36 1.47
CA LEU A 67 -0.06 9.50 0.70
C LEU A 67 -0.28 10.87 1.38
N GLY A 68 -0.38 10.88 2.71
CA GLY A 68 -0.58 12.09 3.52
C GLY A 68 -2.06 12.48 3.71
N GLU A 69 -3.00 11.61 3.34
CA GLU A 69 -4.44 11.85 3.45
C GLU A 69 -4.85 12.27 4.87
N LYS A 70 -5.81 13.20 4.94
CA LYS A 70 -6.36 13.71 6.20
C LYS A 70 -7.82 13.29 6.40
N VAL A 71 -8.10 12.56 7.47
CA VAL A 71 -9.46 12.19 7.86
C VAL A 71 -9.87 13.00 9.09
N GLY A 72 -10.80 13.93 8.90
CA GLY A 72 -11.19 14.88 9.95
C GLY A 72 -10.01 15.75 10.43
N GLY A 73 -9.11 16.13 9.51
CA GLY A 73 -7.92 16.94 9.82
C GLY A 73 -6.72 16.16 10.38
N ARG A 74 -6.85 14.86 10.61
CA ARG A 74 -5.82 14.01 11.21
C ARG A 74 -5.11 13.14 10.18
N THR A 75 -3.83 12.88 10.37
CA THR A 75 -3.05 11.99 9.48
C THR A 75 -3.62 10.58 9.53
N LEU A 76 -3.97 10.04 8.38
CA LEU A 76 -4.40 8.65 8.26
C LEU A 76 -3.18 7.72 8.28
N ARG A 77 -3.15 6.73 9.19
CA ARG A 77 -2.16 5.64 9.18
C ARG A 77 -2.70 4.43 8.45
N GLU A 78 -1.81 3.68 7.79
CA GLU A 78 -2.17 2.48 7.04
C GLU A 78 -1.83 1.20 7.80
N PRO A 79 -2.82 0.54 8.42
CA PRO A 79 -2.60 -0.65 9.21
C PRO A 79 -2.41 -1.89 8.34
N ILE A 80 -1.57 -2.82 8.82
CA ILE A 80 -1.71 -4.22 8.45
C ILE A 80 -3.04 -4.72 9.01
N ASN A 81 -3.94 -5.14 8.12
CA ASN A 81 -5.31 -5.52 8.47
C ASN A 81 -5.73 -6.89 7.91
N VAL A 82 -4.81 -7.61 7.28
CA VAL A 82 -5.01 -9.00 6.85
C VAL A 82 -3.72 -9.81 7.09
N VAL A 83 -3.88 -11.05 7.53
CA VAL A 83 -2.83 -12.07 7.62
C VAL A 83 -3.32 -13.31 6.87
N MET A 84 -2.51 -13.82 5.95
CA MET A 84 -2.77 -15.03 5.18
C MET A 84 -1.72 -16.09 5.55
N ILE A 85 -2.14 -17.30 5.91
CA ILE A 85 -1.25 -18.41 6.22
C ILE A 85 -1.50 -19.54 5.21
N ASP A 86 -0.45 -19.98 4.53
CA ASP A 86 -0.46 -21.18 3.69
C ASP A 86 0.37 -22.29 4.36
N PRO A 87 -0.27 -23.24 5.07
CA PRO A 87 0.40 -24.40 5.64
C PRO A 87 0.57 -25.56 4.64
N ILE A 88 0.05 -25.43 3.42
CA ILE A 88 -0.03 -26.53 2.43
C ILE A 88 1.12 -26.41 1.44
N ALA A 89 1.44 -25.19 1.04
CA ALA A 89 2.55 -24.91 0.14
C ALA A 89 3.87 -25.46 0.69
N LYS A 90 4.61 -26.17 -0.15
CA LYS A 90 5.87 -26.82 0.24
C LYS A 90 7.07 -25.90 0.19
N THR A 91 6.96 -24.80 -0.56
CA THR A 91 8.00 -23.79 -0.68
C THR A 91 7.39 -22.38 -0.69
N PRO A 92 8.16 -21.34 -0.34
CA PRO A 92 7.72 -19.94 -0.40
C PRO A 92 7.26 -19.52 -1.80
N GLU A 93 7.90 -20.03 -2.86
CA GLU A 93 7.54 -19.73 -4.24
C GLU A 93 6.18 -20.32 -4.60
N ASP A 94 5.91 -21.57 -4.17
CA ASP A 94 4.61 -22.21 -4.35
C ASP A 94 3.51 -21.46 -3.59
N ALA A 95 3.78 -21.08 -2.34
CA ALA A 95 2.86 -20.26 -1.54
C ALA A 95 2.56 -18.91 -2.20
N THR A 96 3.60 -18.27 -2.75
CA THR A 96 3.49 -16.97 -3.43
C THR A 96 2.67 -17.10 -4.71
N ARG A 97 2.88 -18.16 -5.49
CA ARG A 97 2.05 -18.46 -6.67
C ARG A 97 0.60 -18.71 -6.26
N ARG A 98 0.36 -19.54 -5.25
CA ARG A 98 -0.98 -19.84 -4.73
C ARG A 98 -1.70 -18.60 -4.21
N MET A 99 -1.00 -17.70 -3.51
CA MET A 99 -1.53 -16.41 -3.07
C MET A 99 -1.92 -15.54 -4.27
N GLN A 100 -1.04 -15.35 -5.24
CA GLN A 100 -1.35 -14.56 -6.44
C GLN A 100 -2.51 -15.15 -7.26
N ASP A 101 -2.54 -16.47 -7.43
CA ASP A 101 -3.65 -17.17 -8.09
C ASP A 101 -4.97 -16.96 -7.33
N ALA A 102 -4.94 -17.02 -5.99
CA ALA A 102 -6.10 -16.77 -5.15
C ALA A 102 -6.58 -15.32 -5.27
N MET A 103 -5.69 -14.33 -5.25
CA MET A 103 -6.03 -12.91 -5.44
C MET A 103 -6.68 -12.68 -6.81
N ASN A 104 -6.12 -13.24 -7.88
CA ASN A 104 -6.72 -13.16 -9.22
C ASN A 104 -8.11 -13.80 -9.27
N LYS A 105 -8.26 -15.02 -8.73
CA LYS A 105 -9.57 -15.72 -8.68
C LYS A 105 -10.59 -14.97 -7.83
N ALA A 106 -10.16 -14.31 -6.76
CA ALA A 106 -11.02 -13.46 -5.92
C ALA A 106 -11.55 -12.23 -6.68
N GLY A 107 -10.90 -11.82 -7.77
CA GLY A 107 -11.19 -10.60 -8.51
C GLY A 107 -10.24 -9.44 -8.19
N TYR A 108 -9.27 -9.66 -7.30
CA TYR A 108 -8.27 -8.70 -6.86
C TYR A 108 -6.96 -8.84 -7.67
N GLY A 109 -7.06 -8.95 -8.99
CA GLY A 109 -5.87 -9.03 -9.83
C GLY A 109 -5.02 -7.76 -9.80
N PRO A 110 -3.76 -7.80 -10.30
CA PRO A 110 -2.92 -6.61 -10.40
C PRO A 110 -3.54 -5.52 -11.28
N LYS A 111 -3.58 -4.29 -10.78
CA LYS A 111 -4.04 -3.09 -11.51
C LYS A 111 -3.08 -1.92 -11.34
N ASN A 112 -2.98 -1.08 -12.37
CA ASN A 112 -2.06 0.04 -12.44
C ASN A 112 -2.61 1.32 -11.78
N MET A 113 -1.85 2.42 -11.86
CA MET A 113 -2.21 3.75 -11.34
C MET A 113 -2.32 3.84 -9.81
N HIS A 114 -1.58 3.00 -9.10
CA HIS A 114 -1.44 3.08 -7.64
C HIS A 114 -0.02 3.50 -7.24
N SER A 115 0.21 3.77 -5.95
CA SER A 115 1.56 3.92 -5.41
C SER A 115 2.28 2.57 -5.25
N ASP A 116 3.60 2.54 -5.19
CA ASP A 116 4.36 1.29 -5.07
C ASP A 116 5.64 1.45 -4.23
N GLY A 117 6.33 0.32 -3.99
CA GLY A 117 7.58 0.26 -3.24
C GLY A 117 7.39 0.12 -1.73
N TYR A 118 6.25 -0.44 -1.30
CA TYR A 118 5.96 -0.66 0.12
C TYR A 118 6.55 -1.97 0.65
N TYR A 119 6.67 -2.03 1.98
CA TYR A 119 7.11 -3.19 2.74
C TYR A 119 6.14 -3.52 3.86
N GLY A 120 6.15 -4.78 4.28
CA GLY A 120 5.55 -5.25 5.53
C GLY A 120 6.64 -5.82 6.44
N PHE A 121 6.43 -5.73 7.75
CA PHE A 121 7.36 -6.17 8.78
C PHE A 121 6.81 -7.37 9.57
N LEU A 122 7.58 -8.46 9.64
CA LEU A 122 7.26 -9.62 10.48
C LEU A 122 8.56 -10.25 11.00
N ASN A 123 8.61 -10.56 12.29
CA ASN A 123 9.71 -11.27 12.95
C ASN A 123 11.11 -10.66 12.69
N GLY A 124 11.20 -9.33 12.62
CA GLY A 124 12.49 -8.64 12.39
C GLY A 124 12.83 -8.42 10.92
N GLU A 125 12.02 -8.91 9.98
CA GLU A 125 12.28 -8.84 8.55
C GLU A 125 11.30 -7.93 7.81
N LEU A 126 11.81 -7.14 6.85
CA LEU A 126 10.99 -6.47 5.85
C LEU A 126 10.88 -7.31 4.59
N ARG A 127 9.67 -7.43 4.06
CA ARG A 127 9.41 -8.01 2.73
C ARG A 127 8.67 -7.02 1.85
N GLY A 128 9.10 -6.91 0.60
CA GLY A 128 8.49 -6.02 -0.38
C GLY A 128 7.08 -6.45 -0.76
N GLN A 129 6.35 -5.53 -1.38
CA GLN A 129 4.97 -5.76 -1.79
C GLN A 129 4.82 -6.74 -2.97
N PHE A 130 3.66 -7.38 -2.98
CA PHE A 130 2.95 -7.91 -4.13
C PHE A 130 1.67 -7.08 -4.38
N PRO A 131 1.23 -6.97 -5.64
CA PRO A 131 1.94 -7.42 -6.84
C PRO A 131 3.23 -6.62 -7.05
N GLN A 132 4.21 -7.25 -7.68
CA GLN A 132 5.47 -6.61 -8.05
C GLN A 132 5.29 -5.81 -9.34
N GLY A 133 5.87 -4.61 -9.39
CA GLY A 133 5.87 -3.76 -10.58
C GLY A 133 5.47 -2.33 -10.26
N LYS A 134 5.85 -1.42 -11.15
CA LYS A 134 5.62 0.02 -10.97
C LYS A 134 4.11 0.32 -11.04
N GLY A 135 3.64 1.04 -10.03
CA GLY A 135 2.28 1.51 -9.88
C GLY A 135 1.23 0.42 -9.73
N LEU A 136 1.63 -0.77 -9.28
CA LEU A 136 0.72 -1.91 -9.16
C LEU A 136 0.20 -2.13 -7.74
N ALA A 137 -1.08 -2.51 -7.69
CA ALA A 137 -1.85 -2.91 -6.52
C ALA A 137 -2.69 -4.16 -6.84
N PHE A 138 -3.02 -4.97 -5.85
CA PHE A 138 -4.18 -5.85 -5.97
C PHE A 138 -5.43 -5.00 -5.80
N SER A 139 -6.39 -5.07 -6.71
CA SER A 139 -7.60 -4.24 -6.66
C SER A 139 -8.78 -4.95 -7.33
N ASP A 140 -10.00 -4.72 -6.84
CA ASP A 140 -11.24 -5.30 -7.38
C ASP A 140 -11.88 -4.47 -8.50
N GLY A 141 -11.44 -3.21 -8.68
CA GLY A 141 -12.03 -2.26 -9.62
C GLY A 141 -10.98 -1.41 -10.33
N PRO A 142 -11.32 -0.75 -11.45
CA PRO A 142 -10.40 0.17 -12.10
C PRO A 142 -10.15 1.43 -11.25
N TRP A 143 -9.01 2.10 -11.46
CA TRP A 143 -8.65 3.31 -10.72
C TRP A 143 -9.68 4.44 -10.90
N TYR A 144 -10.34 4.56 -12.04
CA TYR A 144 -11.32 5.62 -12.30
C TYR A 144 -12.71 5.39 -11.64
N ASP A 145 -12.82 4.43 -10.72
CA ASP A 145 -14.04 4.12 -9.95
C ASP A 145 -13.69 3.78 -8.50
N ALA A 146 -14.69 3.76 -7.62
CA ALA A 146 -14.52 3.27 -6.25
C ALA A 146 -14.08 1.79 -6.27
N ASN A 147 -12.99 1.51 -5.58
CA ASN A 147 -12.41 0.18 -5.55
C ASN A 147 -11.80 -0.12 -4.18
N ASN A 148 -11.74 -1.41 -3.85
CA ASN A 148 -10.96 -1.94 -2.76
C ASN A 148 -9.60 -2.36 -3.34
N HIS A 149 -8.52 -1.94 -2.70
CA HIS A 149 -7.19 -2.33 -3.13
C HIS A 149 -6.21 -2.45 -1.97
N GLY A 150 -5.07 -3.07 -2.23
CA GLY A 150 -4.09 -3.29 -1.18
C GLY A 150 -2.77 -3.85 -1.67
N ARG A 151 -1.90 -4.10 -0.70
CA ARG A 151 -0.57 -4.71 -0.89
C ARG A 151 -0.45 -5.90 0.04
N VAL A 152 0.15 -6.97 -0.48
CA VAL A 152 0.50 -8.16 0.28
C VAL A 152 2.02 -8.20 0.43
N PHE A 153 2.53 -8.59 1.59
CA PHE A 153 3.96 -8.61 1.92
C PHE A 153 4.34 -10.02 2.37
N GLY A 154 5.49 -10.49 1.90
CA GLY A 154 5.99 -11.84 2.16
C GLY A 154 6.79 -12.35 0.96
N PRO A 155 6.92 -13.67 0.79
CA PRO A 155 6.58 -14.69 1.78
C PRO A 155 7.46 -14.59 3.04
N PHE A 156 6.90 -14.96 4.20
CA PHE A 156 7.63 -15.17 5.44
C PHE A 156 7.51 -16.63 5.86
N GLU A 157 8.61 -17.30 6.16
CA GLU A 157 8.58 -18.70 6.61
C GLU A 157 8.57 -18.80 8.12
N MET A 158 7.61 -19.55 8.67
CA MET A 158 7.54 -19.81 10.11
C MET A 158 6.98 -21.19 10.39
N SER A 159 7.74 -22.02 11.11
CA SER A 159 7.30 -23.34 11.59
C SER A 159 6.68 -24.23 10.51
N GLY A 160 7.29 -24.26 9.31
CA GLY A 160 6.82 -25.07 8.18
C GLY A 160 5.58 -24.52 7.46
N LYS A 161 5.21 -23.26 7.70
CA LYS A 161 4.11 -22.56 7.03
C LYS A 161 4.66 -21.30 6.36
N THR A 162 4.01 -20.86 5.29
CA THR A 162 4.27 -19.55 4.70
C THR A 162 3.22 -18.55 5.15
N ILE A 163 3.65 -17.38 5.59
CA ILE A 163 2.80 -16.28 6.03
C ILE A 163 2.95 -15.12 5.05
N PHE A 164 1.82 -14.48 4.74
CA PHE A 164 1.75 -13.17 4.11
C PHE A 164 0.96 -12.23 5.01
N ILE A 165 1.33 -10.96 5.01
CA ILE A 165 0.61 -9.90 5.74
C ILE A 165 0.19 -8.84 4.75
N ALA A 166 -0.88 -8.11 4.99
CA ALA A 166 -1.38 -7.17 4.00
C ALA A 166 -2.11 -5.97 4.59
N SER A 167 -2.11 -4.89 3.81
CA SER A 167 -2.86 -3.66 4.06
C SER A 167 -3.82 -3.45 2.89
N PHE A 168 -5.12 -3.41 3.19
CA PHE A 168 -6.20 -3.19 2.22
C PHE A 168 -7.12 -2.06 2.66
N SER A 169 -7.48 -1.19 1.73
CA SER A 169 -8.43 -0.10 1.94
C SER A 169 -9.27 0.12 0.71
N ARG A 170 -10.41 0.75 0.95
CA ARG A 170 -11.32 1.25 -0.05
C ARG A 170 -11.01 2.71 -0.28
N GLU A 171 -10.95 3.06 -1.55
CA GLU A 171 -10.99 4.44 -2.02
C GLU A 171 -12.32 4.69 -2.76
N ASN A 172 -12.79 5.92 -2.70
CA ASN A 172 -13.82 6.38 -3.62
C ASN A 172 -13.15 7.14 -4.76
N PHE A 173 -13.87 7.33 -5.86
CA PHE A 173 -13.43 8.23 -6.92
C PHE A 173 -14.16 9.56 -6.83
N ARG A 174 -13.43 10.67 -6.87
CA ARG A 174 -14.00 12.02 -6.90
C ARG A 174 -13.58 12.72 -8.18
N TRP A 175 -14.55 13.20 -8.97
CA TRP A 175 -14.29 13.96 -10.21
C TRP A 175 -14.07 15.47 -9.95
N LEU A 176 -14.83 16.06 -9.02
CA LEU A 176 -14.83 17.50 -8.75
C LEU A 176 -14.68 17.80 -7.26
N PRO A 177 -14.06 18.92 -6.86
CA PRO A 177 -13.44 19.94 -7.71
C PRO A 177 -12.05 19.56 -8.25
N THR A 178 -11.42 18.54 -7.67
CA THR A 178 -10.14 17.99 -8.14
C THR A 178 -10.27 16.47 -8.20
N PRO A 179 -9.94 15.86 -9.36
CA PRO A 179 -9.85 14.42 -9.49
C PRO A 179 -8.96 13.82 -8.40
N GLY A 180 -9.42 12.74 -7.77
CA GLY A 180 -8.63 12.06 -6.76
C GLY A 180 -9.35 10.89 -6.14
N HIS A 181 -8.60 10.19 -5.30
CA HIS A 181 -8.99 8.94 -4.68
C HIS A 181 -9.03 9.08 -3.15
N PRO A 182 -10.04 9.76 -2.59
CA PRO A 182 -10.14 9.89 -1.16
C PRO A 182 -10.29 8.53 -0.50
N TYR A 183 -9.66 8.40 0.67
CA TYR A 183 -9.90 7.26 1.55
C TYR A 183 -11.39 7.12 1.87
N SER A 184 -11.84 5.87 1.94
CA SER A 184 -13.22 5.53 2.30
C SER A 184 -13.27 4.62 3.54
N SER A 185 -12.57 3.49 3.53
CA SER A 185 -12.69 2.50 4.61
C SER A 185 -11.59 1.43 4.56
N PHE A 186 -11.02 1.04 5.70
CA PHE A 186 -10.21 -0.17 5.81
C PHE A 186 -11.08 -1.41 6.00
N GLN A 187 -12.15 -1.32 6.80
CA GLN A 187 -12.99 -2.48 7.09
C GLN A 187 -13.73 -3.00 5.86
N VAL A 188 -14.32 -2.13 5.02
CA VAL A 188 -15.04 -2.55 3.81
C VAL A 188 -14.14 -3.35 2.87
N ALA A 189 -12.90 -2.90 2.66
CA ALA A 189 -11.95 -3.61 1.80
C ALA A 189 -11.51 -4.94 2.42
N ARG A 190 -11.24 -4.98 3.72
CA ARG A 190 -10.90 -6.22 4.45
C ARG A 190 -12.02 -7.26 4.37
N GLU A 191 -13.26 -6.84 4.63
CA GLU A 191 -14.41 -7.75 4.65
C GLU A 191 -14.81 -8.22 3.24
N ASP A 192 -14.72 -7.35 2.22
CA ASP A 192 -14.93 -7.80 0.84
C ASP A 192 -13.85 -8.80 0.42
N LEU A 193 -12.57 -8.50 0.65
CA LEU A 193 -11.48 -9.42 0.35
C LEU A 193 -11.69 -10.79 1.03
N SER A 194 -12.06 -10.80 2.32
CA SER A 194 -12.43 -12.01 3.07
C SER A 194 -13.48 -12.83 2.34
N LYS A 195 -14.60 -12.18 1.97
CA LYS A 195 -15.72 -12.80 1.28
C LYS A 195 -15.30 -13.38 -0.07
N GLN A 196 -14.56 -12.63 -0.87
CA GLN A 196 -14.15 -13.06 -2.21
C GLN A 196 -13.17 -14.23 -2.16
N LEU A 197 -12.17 -14.19 -1.28
CA LEU A 197 -11.21 -15.28 -1.10
C LEU A 197 -11.90 -16.54 -0.58
N ALA A 198 -12.77 -16.40 0.43
CA ALA A 198 -13.52 -17.51 1.01
C ALA A 198 -14.42 -18.21 -0.02
N ALA A 199 -15.08 -17.44 -0.89
CA ALA A 199 -16.00 -17.97 -1.89
C ALA A 199 -15.29 -18.65 -3.06
N LYS A 200 -14.11 -18.17 -3.46
CA LYS A 200 -13.49 -18.53 -4.76
C LYS A 200 -12.16 -19.27 -4.65
N THR A 201 -11.63 -19.45 -3.44
CA THR A 201 -10.25 -19.94 -3.25
C THR A 201 -10.11 -20.86 -2.04
N VAL A 202 -8.90 -21.36 -1.83
CA VAL A 202 -8.48 -22.17 -0.68
C VAL A 202 -8.37 -21.39 0.63
N TYR A 203 -8.24 -20.06 0.58
CA TYR A 203 -8.08 -19.24 1.78
C TYR A 203 -9.43 -19.02 2.46
N LYS A 204 -9.56 -19.50 3.71
CA LYS A 204 -10.79 -19.39 4.51
C LYS A 204 -10.59 -18.53 5.75
N PRO A 205 -11.56 -17.68 6.12
CA PRO A 205 -11.47 -16.85 7.32
C PRO A 205 -11.50 -17.71 8.57
N GLN A 206 -10.58 -17.46 9.50
CA GLN A 206 -10.48 -18.14 10.80
C GLN A 206 -10.73 -17.21 11.98
N GLY A 207 -11.15 -15.97 11.72
CA GLY A 207 -11.39 -14.94 12.73
C GLY A 207 -10.46 -13.74 12.57
N TYR A 208 -10.14 -13.09 13.69
CA TYR A 208 -9.36 -11.86 13.73
C TYR A 208 -8.25 -11.94 14.77
N LEU A 209 -7.09 -11.40 14.42
CA LEU A 209 -5.94 -11.21 15.31
C LEU A 209 -6.00 -9.78 15.85
N ASN A 210 -5.99 -9.61 17.17
CA ASN A 210 -5.90 -8.28 17.76
C ASN A 210 -4.46 -7.77 17.66
N LEU A 211 -4.26 -6.66 16.95
CA LEU A 211 -2.96 -6.00 16.80
C LEU A 211 -2.85 -4.71 17.62
N ASP A 212 -3.97 -4.28 18.21
CA ASP A 212 -4.11 -3.03 18.95
C ASP A 212 -3.64 -1.83 18.10
N SER A 213 -3.94 -1.90 16.80
CA SER A 213 -3.50 -0.93 15.79
C SER A 213 -4.56 0.11 15.45
N ALA A 214 -5.60 0.28 16.27
CA ALA A 214 -6.55 1.37 16.13
C ALA A 214 -5.96 2.65 16.71
N ILE A 215 -5.93 3.73 15.91
CA ILE A 215 -5.50 5.05 16.39
C ILE A 215 -6.70 5.99 16.34
N ASN A 216 -6.93 6.68 17.46
CA ASN A 216 -7.89 7.76 17.56
C ASN A 216 -7.32 8.89 18.44
N SER A 217 -6.29 9.57 17.93
CA SER A 217 -5.63 10.68 18.63
C SER A 217 -6.07 12.03 18.03
N PRO A 218 -5.66 13.17 18.63
CA PRO A 218 -5.91 14.49 18.05
C PRO A 218 -5.20 14.75 16.70
N THR A 219 -4.11 14.02 16.41
CA THR A 219 -3.24 14.28 15.24
C THR A 219 -3.23 13.14 14.23
N GLU A 220 -3.59 11.92 14.65
CA GLU A 220 -3.54 10.72 13.83
C GLU A 220 -4.81 9.88 14.01
N THR A 221 -5.12 9.10 12.97
CA THR A 221 -6.27 8.20 12.96
C THR A 221 -5.98 7.00 12.06
N THR A 222 -6.62 5.87 12.34
CA THR A 222 -6.73 4.75 11.37
C THR A 222 -8.10 4.69 10.72
N GLY A 223 -8.81 5.83 10.66
CA GLY A 223 -10.13 5.91 10.04
C GLY A 223 -11.13 5.01 10.75
N ASP A 224 -11.71 4.07 10.01
CA ASP A 224 -12.63 3.07 10.56
C ASP A 224 -11.95 1.77 11.01
N HIS A 225 -10.63 1.63 10.88
CA HIS A 225 -9.94 0.39 11.29
C HIS A 225 -10.13 0.10 12.78
N ASP A 226 -10.42 -1.16 13.10
CA ASP A 226 -10.80 -1.62 14.43
C ASP A 226 -9.63 -2.18 15.26
N GLY A 227 -8.39 -2.03 14.77
CA GLY A 227 -7.18 -2.49 15.44
C GLY A 227 -6.88 -3.98 15.24
N ARG A 228 -7.63 -4.67 14.37
CA ARG A 228 -7.51 -6.11 14.16
C ARG A 228 -7.12 -6.44 12.72
N ALA A 229 -6.43 -7.56 12.53
CA ALA A 229 -6.20 -8.14 11.22
C ALA A 229 -7.09 -9.37 11.01
N LEU A 230 -7.71 -9.48 9.83
CA LEU A 230 -8.40 -10.69 9.41
C LEU A 230 -7.39 -11.83 9.25
N LEU A 231 -7.68 -12.99 9.83
CA LEU A 231 -6.89 -14.20 9.62
C LEU A 231 -7.53 -15.08 8.54
N LEU A 232 -6.79 -15.32 7.46
CA LEU A 232 -7.12 -16.25 6.38
C LEU A 232 -6.13 -17.41 6.40
N VAL A 233 -6.62 -18.65 6.37
CA VAL A 233 -5.77 -19.84 6.32
C VAL A 233 -6.14 -20.67 5.10
N ALA A 234 -5.13 -21.06 4.31
CA ALA A 234 -5.34 -21.97 3.19
C ALA A 234 -5.72 -23.36 3.69
N GLN A 235 -6.77 -23.92 3.11
CA GLN A 235 -7.27 -25.28 3.36
C GLN A 235 -7.16 -26.12 2.08
N GLU A 236 -7.16 -27.45 2.22
CA GLU A 236 -7.15 -28.37 1.09
C GLU A 236 -8.42 -28.29 0.23
#